data_AF-A0A2V5SPT7-F1
#
_entry.id   AF-A0A2V5SPT7-F1
#
_cell.length_a   1.000
_cell.length_b   1.000
_cell.length_c   1.000
_cell.angle_alpha   90.00
_cell.angle_beta   90.00
_cell.angle_gamma   90.00
#
_symmetry.space_group_name_H-M   'P 1'
#
loop_
_entity.id
_entity.type
_entity.pdbx_description
1 polymer ?
#
loop_
_entity_poly.entity_id
_entity_poly.type
_entity_poly.pdbx_seq_one_letter_code
_entity_poly.pdbx_strand_id
1 'polypeptide(L)'
;MKLISVNVGLPREITVGGKTVKTSIWKNPIQGRVHVSTLNLDGDQQSDLSVHGGVDKAVYVYPSEHYSYWRTQLPDVELPWGAFGENFTSEGILEDQTKIGDRIQIGSAEFIVTQPRMP
;
A
#
# COMPACT_ATOMS: atom_id res chain seq x y z
N MET A 1 -7.82 11.10 -10.64
CA MET A 1 -7.10 9.93 -10.10
C MET A 1 -6.58 9.05 -11.23
N LYS A 2 -5.35 8.58 -11.10
CA LYS A 2 -4.80 7.47 -11.88
C LYS A 2 -4.12 6.47 -10.94
N LEU A 3 -4.24 5.17 -11.23
CA LEU A 3 -3.46 4.14 -10.56
C LEU A 3 -2.14 3.93 -11.31
N ILE A 4 -1.02 4.21 -10.66
CA ILE A 4 0.32 4.14 -11.26
C ILE A 4 0.92 2.74 -11.12
N SER A 5 0.71 2.11 -9.96
CA SER A 5 1.20 0.76 -9.68
C SER A 5 0.25 -0.01 -8.78
N VAL A 6 0.17 -1.33 -9.01
CA VAL A 6 -0.38 -2.29 -8.06
C VAL A 6 0.79 -3.08 -7.49
N ASN A 7 0.96 -3.05 -6.18
CA ASN A 7 2.05 -3.72 -5.49
C ASN A 7 1.49 -4.77 -4.53
N VAL A 8 2.06 -5.96 -4.59
CA VAL A 8 1.67 -7.07 -3.70
C VAL A 8 2.90 -7.73 -3.10
N GLY A 9 2.74 -8.38 -1.96
CA GLY A 9 3.80 -9.09 -1.28
C GLY A 9 3.27 -10.02 -0.21
N LEU A 10 3.96 -11.15 -0.04
CA LEU A 10 3.70 -12.11 1.03
C LEU A 10 4.58 -11.80 2.25
N PRO A 11 4.10 -12.13 3.47
CA PRO A 11 4.88 -12.01 4.68
C PRO A 11 6.22 -12.72 4.58
N ARG A 12 7.26 -12.08 5.10
CA ARG A 12 8.60 -12.65 5.22
C ARG A 12 9.15 -12.45 6.62
N GLU A 13 10.01 -13.37 7.02
CA GLU A 13 10.75 -13.25 8.28
C GLU A 13 12.05 -12.50 8.04
N ILE A 14 12.35 -11.54 8.91
CA ILE A 14 13.60 -10.80 8.94
C ILE A 14 14.17 -10.80 10.35
N THR A 15 15.49 -10.60 10.47
CA THR A 15 16.12 -10.42 11.78
C THR A 15 16.35 -8.94 12.04
N VAL A 16 15.76 -8.42 13.12
CA VAL A 16 15.94 -7.04 13.59
C VAL A 16 16.41 -7.09 15.03
N GLY A 17 17.61 -6.54 15.31
CA GLY A 17 18.16 -6.52 16.67
C GLY A 17 18.28 -7.91 17.32
N GLY A 18 18.56 -8.95 16.52
CA GLY A 18 18.67 -10.34 16.99
C GLY A 18 17.34 -11.06 17.20
N LYS A 19 16.20 -10.44 16.89
CA LYS A 19 14.87 -11.07 16.96
C LYS A 19 14.32 -11.32 15.57
N THR A 20 13.68 -12.47 15.37
CA THR A 20 12.92 -12.76 14.14
C THR A 20 11.58 -12.03 14.18
N VAL A 21 11.31 -11.24 13.14
CA VAL A 21 10.08 -10.47 12.96
C VAL A 21 9.45 -10.87 11.63
N LYS A 22 8.17 -11.21 11.64
CA LYS A 22 7.39 -11.45 10.43
C LYS A 22 6.76 -10.14 9.97
N THR A 23 7.05 -9.73 8.74
CA THR A 23 6.62 -8.43 8.18
C THR A 23 6.18 -8.58 6.72
N SER A 24 5.27 -7.69 6.31
CA SER A 24 4.69 -7.65 4.96
C SER A 24 4.87 -6.28 4.29
N ILE A 25 5.82 -5.49 4.80
CA ILE A 25 6.09 -4.13 4.30
C ILE A 25 6.66 -4.14 2.88
N TRP A 26 7.36 -5.21 2.48
CA TRP A 26 7.90 -5.31 1.13
C TRP A 26 6.85 -5.84 0.17
N LYS A 27 6.50 -4.98 -0.79
CA LYS A 27 5.64 -5.30 -1.92
C LYS A 27 6.37 -4.96 -3.21
N ASN A 28 6.05 -5.67 -4.28
CA ASN A 28 6.63 -5.43 -5.59
C ASN A 28 5.52 -5.09 -6.60
N PRO A 29 5.79 -4.20 -7.57
CA PRO A 29 4.89 -3.94 -8.67
C PRO A 29 4.58 -5.21 -9.45
N ILE A 30 3.31 -5.41 -9.80
CA ILE A 30 2.87 -6.49 -10.69
C ILE A 30 2.18 -5.96 -11.94
N GLN A 31 2.24 -6.74 -13.01
CA GLN A 31 1.62 -6.43 -14.28
C GLN A 31 0.31 -7.19 -14.46
N GLY A 32 -0.59 -6.62 -15.27
CA GLY A 32 -1.87 -7.25 -15.61
C GLY A 32 -3.00 -6.93 -14.62
N ARG A 33 -4.13 -7.61 -14.80
CA ARG A 33 -5.30 -7.44 -13.94
C ARG A 33 -5.11 -8.26 -12.66
N VAL A 34 -5.49 -7.66 -11.54
CA VAL A 34 -5.39 -8.28 -10.22
C VAL A 34 -6.78 -8.38 -9.63
N HIS A 35 -7.13 -9.56 -9.13
CA HIS A 35 -8.40 -9.74 -8.45
C HIS A 35 -8.35 -9.11 -7.05
N VAL A 36 -9.44 -8.47 -6.67
CA VAL A 36 -9.61 -7.78 -5.39
C VAL A 36 -10.64 -8.57 -4.58
N SER A 37 -10.25 -9.05 -3.40
CA SER A 37 -11.16 -9.63 -2.43
C SER A 37 -11.54 -8.61 -1.34
N THR A 38 -12.46 -8.98 -0.44
CA THR A 38 -12.85 -8.12 0.69
C THR A 38 -11.71 -7.87 1.68
N LEU A 39 -10.66 -8.69 1.69
CA LEU A 39 -9.57 -8.59 2.67
C LEU A 39 -8.21 -8.23 2.08
N ASN A 40 -7.93 -8.59 0.83
CA ASN A 40 -6.64 -8.34 0.17
C ASN A 40 -6.75 -8.41 -1.36
N LEU A 41 -5.68 -7.99 -2.04
CA LEU A 41 -5.43 -8.31 -3.45
C LEU A 41 -4.85 -9.71 -3.61
N ASP A 42 -5.12 -10.37 -4.72
CA ASP A 42 -4.44 -11.63 -5.06
C ASP A 42 -2.91 -11.44 -5.09
N GLY A 43 -2.21 -12.30 -4.36
CA GLY A 43 -0.75 -12.21 -4.19
C GLY A 43 -0.29 -11.33 -3.02
N ASP A 44 -1.22 -10.70 -2.29
CA ASP A 44 -0.91 -9.88 -1.10
C ASP A 44 -1.36 -10.55 0.20
N GLN A 45 -0.58 -10.36 1.26
CA GLN A 45 -0.99 -10.78 2.60
C GLN A 45 -0.37 -9.89 3.68
N GLN A 46 -1.11 -9.70 4.76
CA GLN A 46 -0.71 -8.94 5.95
C GLN A 46 -0.21 -9.89 7.04
N SER A 47 0.83 -9.50 7.78
CA SER A 47 1.48 -10.36 8.78
C SER A 47 0.85 -10.26 10.17
N ASP A 48 0.46 -9.05 10.60
CA ASP A 48 -0.16 -8.81 11.90
C ASP A 48 -1.57 -8.24 11.71
N LEU A 49 -2.56 -9.11 11.80
CA LEU A 49 -3.97 -8.75 11.61
C LEU A 49 -4.57 -8.04 12.83
N SER A 50 -3.88 -8.02 13.98
CA SER A 50 -4.35 -7.26 15.15
C SER A 50 -4.22 -5.75 14.94
N VAL A 51 -3.26 -5.34 14.10
CA VAL A 51 -2.98 -3.92 13.82
C VAL A 51 -3.19 -3.56 12.35
N HIS A 52 -2.74 -4.40 11.43
CA HIS A 52 -2.57 -4.02 10.02
C HIS A 52 -3.59 -4.64 9.06
N GLY A 53 -4.60 -5.36 9.55
CA GLY A 53 -5.58 -6.02 8.69
C GLY A 53 -7.03 -5.78 9.04
N GLY A 54 -7.90 -6.57 8.41
CA GLY A 54 -9.35 -6.41 8.44
C GLY A 54 -9.87 -5.66 7.21
N VAL A 55 -11.19 -5.70 7.03
CA VAL A 55 -11.87 -5.10 5.86
C VAL A 55 -11.58 -3.60 5.72
N ASP A 56 -11.40 -2.89 6.84
CA ASP A 56 -11.11 -1.46 6.86
C ASP A 56 -9.65 -1.13 6.48
N LYS A 57 -8.79 -2.14 6.37
CA LYS A 57 -7.37 -2.03 6.01
C LYS A 57 -7.00 -2.99 4.88
N ALA A 58 -7.97 -3.40 4.07
CA ALA A 58 -7.77 -4.39 3.02
C ALA A 58 -6.77 -3.96 1.93
N VAL A 59 -6.66 -2.64 1.69
CA VAL A 59 -5.69 -2.05 0.77
C VAL A 59 -5.10 -0.79 1.37
N TYR A 60 -3.82 -0.55 1.10
CA TYR A 60 -3.14 0.71 1.41
C TYR A 60 -2.83 1.49 0.12
N VAL A 61 -3.19 2.78 0.09
CA VAL A 61 -2.90 3.70 -1.01
C VAL A 61 -1.87 4.75 -0.58
N TYR A 62 -0.90 5.04 -1.45
CA TYR A 62 0.06 6.11 -1.23
C TYR A 62 0.23 6.99 -2.49
N PRO A 63 0.18 8.34 -2.36
CA PRO A 63 0.33 9.23 -3.49
C PRO A 63 1.76 9.24 -4.05
N SER A 64 1.88 9.08 -5.36
CA SER A 64 3.15 9.11 -6.10
C SER A 64 3.86 10.45 -5.97
N GLU A 65 3.10 11.52 -5.74
CA GLU A 65 3.56 12.89 -5.56
C GLU A 65 4.58 13.00 -4.42
N HIS A 66 4.39 12.23 -3.34
CA HIS A 66 5.26 12.24 -2.16
C HIS A 66 6.62 11.56 -2.41
N TYR A 67 6.73 10.70 -3.41
CA TYR A 67 8.02 10.04 -3.72
C TYR A 67 9.08 11.05 -4.15
N SER A 68 8.69 12.15 -4.81
CA SER A 68 9.64 13.19 -5.22
C SER A 68 10.33 13.85 -4.02
N TYR A 69 9.55 14.15 -2.98
CA TYR A 69 10.05 14.65 -1.70
C TYR A 69 11.00 13.64 -1.07
N TRP A 70 10.60 12.37 -0.94
CA TRP A 70 11.43 11.35 -0.30
C TRP A 70 12.72 11.04 -1.05
N ARG A 71 12.71 11.03 -2.38
CA ARG A 71 13.94 10.89 -3.19
C ARG A 71 14.91 12.05 -2.98
N THR A 72 14.41 13.23 -2.63
CA THR A 72 15.26 14.37 -2.24
C THR A 72 15.82 14.20 -0.82
N GLN A 73 15.02 13.69 0.11
CA GLN A 73 15.44 13.47 1.51
C GLN A 73 16.37 12.26 1.68
N LEU A 74 16.24 11.25 0.81
CA LEU A 74 16.93 9.96 0.86
C LEU A 74 17.57 9.66 -0.51
N PRO A 75 18.56 10.46 -0.95
CA PRO A 75 19.12 10.35 -2.30
C PRO A 75 19.79 9.01 -2.59
N ASP A 76 20.28 8.32 -1.55
CA ASP A 76 20.98 7.04 -1.66
C ASP A 76 20.07 5.82 -1.48
N VAL A 77 18.76 6.03 -1.30
CA VAL A 77 17.79 4.95 -1.11
C VAL A 77 16.95 4.78 -2.36
N GLU A 78 16.94 3.56 -2.90
CA GLU A 78 15.99 3.22 -3.97
C GLU A 78 14.56 3.20 -3.42
N LEU A 79 13.70 4.01 -4.02
CA LEU A 79 12.28 4.10 -3.69
C LEU A 79 11.43 3.70 -4.90
N PRO A 80 11.34 2.39 -5.22
CA PRO A 80 10.42 1.88 -6.22
C PRO A 80 8.96 2.00 -5.74
N TRP A 81 8.00 1.84 -6.63
CA TRP A 81 6.59 1.76 -6.23
C TRP A 81 6.36 0.58 -5.28
N GLY A 82 5.60 0.82 -4.21
CA GLY A 82 5.46 -0.13 -3.10
C GLY A 82 6.50 0.03 -1.99
N ALA A 83 7.42 1.00 -2.07
CA ALA A 83 8.46 1.20 -1.06
C ALA A 83 7.93 1.53 0.34
N PHE A 84 6.72 2.10 0.43
CA PHE A 84 6.05 2.39 1.70
C PHE A 84 5.14 1.23 2.15
N GLY A 85 5.13 0.12 1.40
CA GLY A 85 4.26 -1.02 1.60
C GLY A 85 2.84 -0.80 1.10
N GLU A 86 2.61 0.22 0.27
CA GLU A 86 1.31 0.48 -0.32
C GLU A 86 0.96 -0.55 -1.39
N ASN A 87 -0.32 -0.94 -1.43
CA ASN A 87 -0.85 -1.75 -2.51
C ASN A 87 -1.09 -0.93 -3.77
N PHE A 88 -1.50 0.33 -3.60
CA PHE A 88 -1.84 1.23 -4.68
C PHE A 88 -0.96 2.46 -4.63
N THR A 89 -0.05 2.59 -5.58
CA THR A 89 0.62 3.87 -5.85
C THR A 89 -0.29 4.66 -6.78
N SER A 90 -0.82 5.80 -6.33
CA SER A 90 -1.81 6.59 -7.06
C SER A 90 -1.27 7.97 -7.45
N GLU A 91 -1.93 8.62 -8.40
CA GLU A 91 -1.72 10.02 -8.75
C GLU A 91 -3.07 10.76 -8.67
N GLY A 92 -3.07 11.95 -8.07
CA GLY A 92 -4.24 12.80 -7.89
C GLY A 92 -5.20 12.34 -6.79
N ILE A 93 -4.73 11.57 -5.82
CA ILE A 93 -5.43 11.32 -4.53
C ILE A 93 -4.48 11.78 -3.44
N LEU A 94 -4.67 13.01 -2.97
CA LEU A 94 -3.87 13.61 -1.89
C LEU A 94 -4.69 13.71 -0.61
N GLU A 95 -4.01 13.72 0.53
CA GLU A 95 -4.63 13.68 1.85
C GLU A 95 -5.46 14.93 2.17
N ASP A 96 -5.15 16.07 1.57
CA ASP A 96 -5.89 17.33 1.75
C ASP A 96 -7.25 17.32 1.01
N GLN A 97 -7.33 16.58 -0.09
CA GLN A 97 -8.52 16.46 -0.95
C GLN A 97 -9.36 15.23 -0.63
N THR A 98 -8.77 14.18 -0.06
CA THR A 98 -9.45 12.93 0.27
C THR A 98 -10.13 13.01 1.64
N LYS A 99 -11.33 12.43 1.77
CA LYS A 99 -12.09 12.35 3.03
C LYS A 99 -12.43 10.91 3.38
N ILE A 100 -12.53 10.63 4.68
CA ILE A 100 -13.06 9.35 5.16
C ILE A 100 -14.51 9.21 4.66
N GLY A 101 -14.82 8.07 4.05
CA GLY A 101 -16.10 7.77 3.41
C GLY A 101 -16.12 7.98 1.90
N ASP A 102 -15.10 8.61 1.31
CA ASP A 102 -15.01 8.76 -0.14
C ASP A 102 -15.01 7.39 -0.83
N ARG A 103 -15.81 7.27 -1.88
CA ARG A 103 -15.91 6.07 -2.72
C ARG A 103 -15.09 6.24 -3.98
N ILE A 104 -14.20 5.29 -4.23
CA ILE A 104 -13.25 5.35 -5.34
C ILE A 104 -13.41 4.07 -6.14
N GLN A 105 -13.78 4.21 -7.42
CA GLN A 105 -13.83 3.09 -8.34
C GLN A 105 -12.46 2.88 -9.00
N ILE A 106 -11.94 1.65 -8.91
CA ILE A 106 -10.71 1.23 -9.59
C ILE A 106 -11.01 -0.05 -10.37
N GLY A 107 -11.02 0.05 -11.69
CA GLY A 107 -11.46 -1.06 -12.55
C GLY A 107 -12.92 -1.42 -12.27
N SER A 108 -13.16 -2.69 -11.92
CA SER A 108 -14.51 -3.20 -11.58
C SER A 108 -14.81 -3.21 -10.08
N ALA A 109 -13.87 -2.78 -9.23
CA ALA A 109 -14.03 -2.75 -7.78
C ALA A 109 -14.28 -1.33 -7.28
N GLU A 110 -15.06 -1.21 -6.20
CA GLU A 110 -15.27 0.03 -5.45
C GLU A 110 -14.58 -0.09 -4.09
N PHE A 111 -13.87 0.96 -3.71
CA PHE A 111 -13.17 1.08 -2.43
C PHE A 111 -13.73 2.26 -1.65
N ILE A 112 -13.66 2.18 -0.32
CA ILE A 112 -14.05 3.26 0.59
C ILE A 112 -12.82 3.69 1.38
N VAL A 113 -12.57 4.99 1.47
CA VAL A 113 -11.52 5.52 2.34
C VAL A 113 -11.96 5.39 3.79
N THR A 114 -11.25 4.60 4.59
CA THR A 114 -11.66 4.26 5.97
C THR A 114 -10.88 5.04 7.02
N GLN A 115 -9.57 5.19 6.84
CA GLN A 115 -8.69 5.84 7.80
C GLN A 115 -7.35 6.26 7.17
N PRO A 116 -6.65 7.25 7.75
CA PRO A 116 -5.24 7.50 7.44
C PRO A 116 -4.36 6.29 7.80
N ARG A 117 -3.25 6.13 7.10
CA ARG A 117 -2.16 5.23 7.53
C ARG A 117 -1.34 5.93 8.62
N MET A 118 -1.34 5.38 9.82
CA MET A 118 -0.44 5.82 10.90
C MET A 118 0.94 5.21 10.65
N PRO A 119 2.04 5.98 10.55
CA PRO A 119 3.40 5.49 10.29
C PRO A 119 3.84 4.32 11.18
#